data_AF-A0A7W1CNR2-F1
#
_entry.id   AF-A0A7W1CNR2-F1
#
_cell.length_a   1.000
_cell.length_b   1.000
_cell.length_c   1.000
_cell.angle_alpha   90.00
_cell.angle_beta   90.00
_cell.angle_gamma   90.00
#
_symmetry.space_group_name_H-M   'P 1'
#
loop_
_entity.id
_entity.type
_entity.pdbx_description
1 polymer ?
#
loop_
_entity_poly.entity_id
_entity_poly.type
_entity_poly.pdbx_seq_one_letter_code
_entity_poly.pdbx_strand_id
1 'polypeptide(L)'
;MSADLVVIDLPGGPGFVGALRQVWDRGDAAFPLDRRLPGPARQALLAAMAPGAVIDERGESALPGGRPVEPGDALVVATSGSTGEPKGAVLTHAAVTASARATNARLALTADDHWLACLPLAHIGGLSVVTRALVAGTALTVIDGFDAATVDRSEATLVSLVATALARIDATRFRTIVLGGAAPPPVLPPNVVTTYGMTETGSGIVYDGVPLDGVEIRLDGDGQIDVRAPMLLRAYRDGTAPLRDGWFATGDLGGWLPDGRLAVDGRAADVIVTGGEKVWPAAVEAVLREHASVADVAVVGRPDPEWGHAVTAYVVAATATAPPTLAELRSFVKDRLAPYCAPCALEFVTQIPRTALGKPRRAELARASAPD
;
A
#
# COMPACT_ATOMS: atom_id res chain seq x y z
N MET A 1 9.60 31.17 -10.11
CA MET A 1 9.40 30.36 -11.33
C MET A 1 8.28 29.38 -11.03
N SER A 2 7.36 29.16 -11.96
CA SER A 2 6.33 28.12 -11.79
C SER A 2 7.01 26.76 -11.88
N ALA A 3 6.66 25.83 -11.00
CA ALA A 3 7.15 24.44 -11.04
C ALA A 3 6.11 23.56 -11.72
N ASP A 4 6.56 22.62 -12.55
CA ASP A 4 5.67 21.74 -13.30
C ASP A 4 5.54 20.36 -12.65
N LEU A 5 4.41 19.71 -12.93
CA LEU A 5 4.26 18.28 -12.68
C LEU A 5 4.74 17.53 -13.92
N VAL A 6 5.80 16.74 -13.76
CA VAL A 6 6.44 15.98 -14.85
C VAL A 6 6.13 14.49 -14.70
N VAL A 7 5.46 13.91 -15.70
CA VAL A 7 5.24 12.46 -15.75
C VAL A 7 6.54 11.75 -16.06
N ILE A 8 6.83 10.66 -15.34
CA ILE A 8 7.90 9.73 -15.71
C ILE A 8 7.23 8.46 -16.22
N ASP A 9 7.26 8.25 -17.54
CA ASP A 9 6.77 7.05 -18.24
C ASP A 9 7.96 6.23 -18.75
N LEU A 10 8.74 5.73 -17.81
CA LEU A 10 9.92 4.91 -18.06
C LEU A 10 9.85 3.61 -17.24
N PRO A 11 10.42 2.50 -17.74
CA PRO A 11 10.57 1.28 -16.95
C PRO A 11 11.46 1.53 -15.72
N GLY A 12 11.30 0.69 -14.70
CA GLY A 12 12.20 0.70 -13.55
C GLY A 12 13.66 0.41 -13.97
N GLY A 13 14.58 1.31 -13.62
CA GLY A 13 15.99 1.17 -13.97
C GLY A 13 16.76 2.49 -13.87
N PRO A 14 18.02 2.54 -14.35
CA PRO A 14 18.85 3.73 -14.31
C PRO A 14 18.22 4.95 -15.00
N GLY A 15 17.51 4.74 -16.11
CA GLY A 15 16.81 5.81 -16.83
C GLY A 15 15.73 6.49 -16.00
N PHE A 16 14.92 5.71 -15.27
CA PHE A 16 13.93 6.25 -14.33
C PHE A 16 14.59 7.08 -13.22
N VAL A 17 15.68 6.57 -12.63
CA VAL A 17 16.40 7.28 -11.56
C VAL A 17 17.01 8.59 -12.08
N GLY A 18 17.56 8.57 -13.30
CA GLY A 18 18.07 9.75 -13.98
C GLY A 18 16.97 10.80 -14.22
N ALA A 19 15.82 10.38 -14.74
CA ALA A 19 14.67 11.27 -14.95
C ALA A 19 14.16 11.88 -13.64
N LEU A 20 14.05 11.07 -12.57
CA LEU A 20 13.63 11.57 -11.25
C LEU A 20 14.58 12.64 -10.71
N ARG A 21 15.90 12.41 -10.80
CA ARG A 21 16.91 13.41 -10.42
C ARG A 21 16.81 14.69 -11.25
N GLN A 22 16.70 14.55 -12.57
CA GLN A 22 16.56 15.69 -13.48
C GLN A 22 15.35 16.55 -13.12
N VAL A 23 14.19 15.94 -12.85
CA VAL A 23 12.97 16.66 -12.44
C VAL A 23 13.21 17.41 -11.13
N TRP A 24 13.79 16.75 -10.12
CA TRP A 24 14.09 17.36 -8.84
C TRP A 24 15.13 18.49 -8.91
N ASP A 25 16.18 18.35 -9.73
CA ASP A 25 17.23 19.37 -9.89
C ASP A 25 16.68 20.67 -10.49
N ARG A 26 15.58 20.60 -11.25
CA ARG A 26 14.86 21.78 -11.77
C ARG A 26 13.88 22.40 -10.77
N GLY A 27 13.60 21.72 -9.66
CA GLY A 27 12.58 22.10 -8.69
C GLY A 27 11.15 21.77 -9.13
N ASP A 28 11.00 20.85 -10.09
CA ASP A 28 9.72 20.30 -10.53
C ASP A 28 9.31 19.09 -9.66
N ALA A 29 8.03 18.72 -9.70
CA ALA A 29 7.55 17.50 -9.04
C ALA A 29 7.44 16.34 -10.03
N ALA A 30 7.83 15.14 -9.61
CA ALA A 30 7.71 13.93 -10.44
C ALA A 30 6.39 13.19 -10.19
N PHE A 31 5.82 12.65 -11.26
CA PHE A 31 4.67 11.74 -11.25
C PHE A 31 5.00 10.44 -11.99
N PRO A 32 5.50 9.41 -11.29
CA PRO A 32 5.73 8.09 -11.90
C PRO A 32 4.42 7.45 -12.37
N LEU A 33 4.34 7.12 -13.66
CA LEU A 33 3.14 6.55 -14.26
C LEU A 33 3.14 5.01 -14.16
N ASP A 34 2.00 4.42 -13.80
CA ASP A 34 1.85 2.97 -13.87
C ASP A 34 1.62 2.53 -15.31
N ARG A 35 2.68 1.99 -15.92
CA ARG A 35 2.72 1.52 -17.32
C ARG A 35 1.81 0.32 -17.60
N ARG A 36 1.28 -0.33 -16.56
CA ARG A 36 0.35 -1.46 -16.68
C ARG A 36 -1.10 -1.01 -16.82
N LEU A 37 -1.38 0.27 -16.61
CA LEU A 37 -2.74 0.80 -16.74
C LEU A 37 -3.23 0.70 -18.19
N PRO A 38 -4.46 0.18 -18.41
CA PRO A 38 -5.10 0.24 -19.72
C PRO A 38 -5.23 1.68 -20.21
N GLY A 39 -5.26 1.88 -21.53
CA GLY A 39 -5.34 3.19 -22.17
C GLY A 39 -6.38 4.15 -21.56
N PRO A 40 -7.65 3.73 -21.37
CA PRO A 40 -8.67 4.59 -20.76
C PRO A 40 -8.35 4.99 -19.30
N ALA A 41 -7.87 4.05 -18.49
CA ALA A 41 -7.51 4.33 -17.09
C ALA A 41 -6.28 5.25 -17.00
N ARG A 42 -5.31 5.06 -17.89
CA ARG A 42 -4.13 5.93 -18.03
C ARG A 42 -4.55 7.35 -18.41
N GLN A 43 -5.45 7.51 -19.37
CA GLN A 43 -5.98 8.82 -19.78
C GLN A 43 -6.74 9.51 -18.64
N ALA A 44 -7.61 8.78 -17.94
CA ALA A 44 -8.35 9.32 -16.80
C ALA A 44 -7.41 9.79 -15.68
N LEU A 45 -6.37 9.02 -15.38
CA LEU A 45 -5.36 9.39 -14.39
C LEU A 45 -4.58 10.63 -14.80
N LEU A 46 -4.11 10.71 -16.05
CA LEU A 46 -3.39 11.88 -16.57
C LEU A 46 -4.28 13.12 -16.57
N ALA A 47 -5.56 13.00 -16.93
CA ALA A 47 -6.51 14.10 -16.87
C ALA A 47 -6.71 14.60 -15.42
N ALA A 48 -6.84 13.70 -14.45
CA ALA A 48 -6.97 14.06 -13.04
C ALA A 48 -5.70 14.73 -12.46
N MET A 49 -4.52 14.27 -12.87
CA MET A 49 -3.25 14.82 -12.39
C MET A 49 -2.86 16.13 -13.08
N ALA A 50 -3.29 16.30 -14.33
CA ALA A 50 -3.00 17.44 -15.21
C ALA A 50 -1.51 17.82 -15.24
N PRO A 51 -0.62 16.92 -15.71
CA PRO A 51 0.82 17.19 -15.80
C PRO A 51 1.17 18.19 -16.92
N GLY A 52 2.27 18.92 -16.75
CA GLY A 52 2.79 19.89 -17.72
C GLY A 52 3.85 19.34 -18.67
N ALA A 53 4.44 18.19 -18.36
CA ALA A 53 5.41 17.51 -19.22
C ALA A 53 5.39 15.99 -18.99
N VAL A 54 5.98 15.26 -19.92
CA VAL A 54 6.24 13.81 -19.82
C VAL A 54 7.66 13.51 -20.28
N ILE A 55 8.34 12.65 -19.54
CA ILE A 55 9.59 12.02 -19.91
C ILE A 55 9.29 10.55 -20.23
N ASP A 56 9.51 10.16 -21.48
CA ASP A 56 9.39 8.78 -21.95
C ASP A 56 10.66 8.34 -22.70
N GLU A 57 10.62 7.17 -23.36
CA GLU A 57 11.75 6.61 -24.10
C GLU A 57 12.23 7.49 -25.28
N ARG A 58 11.41 8.45 -25.72
CA ARG A 58 11.72 9.42 -26.80
C ARG A 58 12.32 10.72 -26.25
N GLY A 59 12.36 10.88 -24.93
CA GLY A 59 12.83 12.08 -24.24
C GLY A 59 11.68 12.85 -23.58
N GLU A 60 11.95 14.12 -23.29
CA GLU A 60 10.98 15.00 -22.63
C GLU A 60 10.14 15.78 -23.65
N SER A 61 8.84 15.87 -23.39
CA SER A 61 7.92 16.70 -24.18
C SER A 61 6.90 17.41 -23.29
N ALA A 62 6.51 18.62 -23.70
CA ALA A 62 5.53 19.42 -22.99
C ALA A 62 4.10 18.89 -23.24
N LEU A 63 3.26 18.97 -22.22
CA LEU A 63 1.84 18.64 -22.26
C LEU A 63 1.01 19.93 -22.10
N PRO A 64 0.18 20.30 -23.08
CA PRO A 64 -0.59 21.54 -23.01
C PRO A 64 -1.66 21.47 -21.92
N GLY A 65 -1.87 22.59 -21.21
CA GLY A 65 -2.91 22.70 -20.17
C GLY A 65 -2.55 22.04 -18.83
N GLY A 66 -1.26 21.74 -18.61
CA GLY A 66 -0.77 21.28 -17.32
C GLY A 66 -1.11 22.24 -16.20
N ARG A 67 -1.56 21.70 -15.07
CA ARG A 67 -1.72 22.46 -13.83
C ARG A 67 -0.36 22.47 -13.11
N PRO A 68 0.15 23.63 -12.68
CA PRO A 68 1.44 23.70 -11.98
C PRO A 68 1.37 23.08 -10.59
N VAL A 69 2.55 22.81 -10.02
CA VAL A 69 2.74 22.43 -8.62
C VAL A 69 3.30 23.60 -7.82
N GLU A 70 3.34 23.48 -6.50
CA GLU A 70 3.94 24.49 -5.65
C GLU A 70 5.47 24.30 -5.56
N PRO A 71 6.26 25.38 -5.45
CA PRO A 71 7.68 25.26 -5.17
C PRO A 71 7.95 24.41 -3.92
N GLY A 72 8.78 23.39 -4.07
CA GLY A 72 9.10 22.44 -2.99
C GLY A 72 8.26 21.16 -3.00
N ASP A 73 7.25 21.04 -3.85
CA ASP A 73 6.61 19.76 -4.17
C ASP A 73 7.63 18.86 -4.89
N ALA A 74 7.78 17.61 -4.43
CA ALA A 74 8.75 16.67 -4.98
C ALA A 74 8.09 15.55 -5.78
N LEU A 75 6.96 15.05 -5.27
CA LEU A 75 6.28 13.90 -5.84
C LEU A 75 4.77 14.13 -5.83
N VAL A 76 4.12 13.64 -6.87
CA VAL A 76 2.70 13.29 -6.83
C VAL A 76 2.62 11.77 -6.95
N VAL A 77 1.84 11.13 -6.09
CA VAL A 77 1.65 9.67 -6.15
C VAL A 77 0.16 9.36 -6.17
N ALA A 78 -0.26 8.59 -7.16
CA ALA A 78 -1.65 8.21 -7.31
C ALA A 78 -2.10 7.29 -6.16
N THR A 79 -3.29 7.56 -5.64
CA THR A 79 -3.96 6.77 -4.61
C THR A 79 -5.27 6.23 -5.16
N SER A 80 -5.64 5.02 -4.76
CA SER A 80 -6.99 4.50 -4.95
C SER A 80 -7.94 5.24 -4.00
N GLY A 81 -8.58 6.31 -4.47
CA GLY A 81 -9.58 7.03 -3.69
C GLY A 81 -10.77 6.13 -3.36
N SER A 82 -11.36 6.30 -2.17
CA SER A 82 -12.59 5.61 -1.77
C SER A 82 -13.79 5.92 -2.68
N THR A 83 -13.73 7.03 -3.42
CA THR A 83 -14.76 7.49 -4.36
C THR A 83 -14.63 6.87 -5.76
N GLY A 84 -13.58 6.07 -6.02
CA GLY A 84 -13.32 5.46 -7.33
C GLY A 84 -12.56 6.36 -8.31
N GLU A 85 -12.52 7.68 -8.09
CA GLU A 85 -11.68 8.60 -8.87
C GLU A 85 -10.23 8.63 -8.35
N PRO A 86 -9.21 8.62 -9.24
CA PRO A 86 -7.82 8.69 -8.82
C PRO A 86 -7.50 10.03 -8.18
N LYS A 87 -7.00 10.01 -6.93
CA LYS A 87 -6.42 11.19 -6.27
C LYS A 87 -4.91 11.13 -6.34
N GLY A 88 -4.24 12.28 -6.33
CA GLY A 88 -2.77 12.36 -6.27
C GLY A 88 -2.35 12.95 -4.94
N ALA A 89 -1.66 12.20 -4.09
CA ALA A 89 -1.07 12.75 -2.89
C ALA A 89 0.18 13.54 -3.26
N VAL A 90 0.25 14.81 -2.85
CA VAL A 90 1.39 15.70 -3.11
C VAL A 90 2.34 15.65 -1.91
N LEU A 91 3.56 15.17 -2.13
CA LEU A 91 4.62 15.08 -1.12
C LEU A 91 5.71 16.10 -1.44
N THR A 92 6.11 16.88 -0.46
CA THR A 92 7.20 17.87 -0.60
C THR A 92 8.58 17.22 -0.50
N HIS A 93 9.62 17.92 -0.95
CA HIS A 93 11.01 17.48 -0.75
C HIS A 93 11.33 17.31 0.73
N ALA A 94 10.80 18.18 1.59
CA ALA A 94 10.94 18.07 3.04
C ALA A 94 10.28 16.80 3.58
N ALA A 95 9.07 16.48 3.12
CA ALA A 95 8.35 15.27 3.52
C ALA A 95 9.07 13.99 3.06
N VAL A 96 9.52 13.95 1.80
CA VAL A 96 10.29 12.83 1.25
C VAL A 96 11.60 12.64 2.03
N THR A 97 12.30 13.73 2.33
CA THR A 97 13.56 13.70 3.11
C THR A 97 13.32 13.21 4.53
N ALA A 98 12.25 13.68 5.19
CA ALA A 98 11.90 13.25 6.54
C ALA A 98 11.58 11.75 6.58
N SER A 99 10.77 11.26 5.64
CA SER A 99 10.44 9.83 5.50
C SER A 99 11.70 8.97 5.29
N ALA A 100 12.57 9.41 4.39
CA ALA A 100 13.82 8.73 4.09
C ALA A 100 14.76 8.64 5.30
N ARG A 101 14.99 9.78 5.98
CA ARG A 101 15.87 9.83 7.16
C ARG A 101 15.33 8.98 8.31
N ALA A 102 14.05 9.11 8.62
CA ALA A 102 13.44 8.35 9.71
C ALA A 102 13.48 6.84 9.46
N THR A 103 13.23 6.41 8.21
CA THR A 103 13.34 5.00 7.83
C THR A 103 14.79 4.50 7.92
N ASN A 104 15.74 5.24 7.33
CA ASN A 104 17.14 4.82 7.30
C ASN A 104 17.75 4.77 8.71
N ALA A 105 17.36 5.68 9.61
CA ALA A 105 17.73 5.64 11.01
C ALA A 105 17.16 4.40 11.72
N ARG A 106 15.86 4.10 11.53
CA ARG A 106 15.21 2.91 12.10
C ARG A 106 15.85 1.61 11.65
N LEU A 107 16.30 1.53 10.41
CA LEU A 107 16.94 0.34 9.83
C LEU A 107 18.47 0.29 10.08
N ALA A 108 19.00 1.24 10.84
CA ALA A 108 20.41 1.40 11.15
C ALA A 108 21.30 1.32 9.90
N LEU A 109 20.98 2.14 8.89
CA LEU A 109 21.66 2.12 7.60
C LEU A 109 23.17 2.44 7.74
N THR A 110 23.99 1.67 7.03
CA THR A 110 25.45 1.81 6.99
C THR A 110 25.94 2.09 5.57
N ALA A 111 27.24 2.40 5.41
CA ALA A 111 27.84 2.64 4.10
C ALA A 111 27.89 1.39 3.21
N ASP A 112 27.83 0.20 3.82
CA ASP A 112 27.85 -1.09 3.12
C ASP A 112 26.45 -1.51 2.63
N ASP A 113 25.41 -0.73 2.96
CA ASP A 113 24.06 -1.05 2.56
C ASP A 113 23.75 -0.73 1.11
N HIS A 114 22.90 -1.56 0.52
CA HIS A 114 22.47 -1.48 -0.85
C HIS A 114 20.98 -1.79 -0.95
N TRP A 115 20.21 -0.82 -1.44
CA TRP A 115 18.77 -0.96 -1.66
C TRP A 115 18.45 -1.60 -3.01
N LEU A 116 17.48 -2.53 -2.99
CA LEU A 116 16.81 -3.05 -4.18
C LEU A 116 15.38 -2.49 -4.28
N ALA A 117 15.11 -1.75 -5.36
CA ALA A 117 13.76 -1.35 -5.74
C ALA A 117 13.22 -2.31 -6.82
N CYS A 118 12.31 -3.19 -6.43
CA CYS A 118 11.68 -4.19 -7.32
C CYS A 118 10.14 -4.13 -7.33
N LEU A 119 9.53 -3.22 -6.57
CA LEU A 119 8.09 -3.00 -6.59
C LEU A 119 7.76 -1.86 -7.58
N PRO A 120 6.51 -1.78 -8.08
CA PRO A 120 6.12 -0.75 -9.04
C PRO A 120 6.38 0.67 -8.51
N LEU A 121 7.10 1.46 -9.31
CA LEU A 121 7.55 2.81 -8.92
C LEU A 121 6.43 3.87 -8.99
N ALA A 122 5.29 3.52 -9.59
CA ALA A 122 4.06 4.33 -9.53
C ALA A 122 3.37 4.30 -8.16
N HIS A 123 3.80 3.41 -7.26
CA HIS A 123 3.29 3.33 -5.89
C HIS A 123 4.38 3.70 -4.89
N ILE A 124 3.98 4.32 -3.79
CA ILE A 124 4.92 4.77 -2.75
C ILE A 124 5.77 3.63 -2.19
N GLY A 125 5.25 2.40 -2.16
CA GLY A 125 5.97 1.22 -1.66
C GLY A 125 7.24 0.92 -2.47
N GLY A 126 7.19 1.02 -3.80
CA GLY A 126 8.37 0.88 -4.65
C GLY A 126 9.18 2.18 -4.74
N LEU A 127 8.50 3.30 -4.94
CA LEU A 127 9.14 4.61 -5.13
C LEU A 127 9.96 5.04 -3.91
N SER A 128 9.49 4.75 -2.71
CA SER A 128 10.19 5.14 -1.47
C SER A 128 11.56 4.49 -1.33
N VAL A 129 11.80 3.32 -1.92
CA VAL A 129 13.13 2.70 -1.93
C VAL A 129 14.11 3.57 -2.72
N VAL A 130 13.70 4.04 -3.90
CA VAL A 130 14.49 4.93 -4.73
C VAL A 130 14.76 6.24 -3.98
N THR A 131 13.73 6.87 -3.40
CA THR A 131 13.92 8.15 -2.71
C THR A 131 14.77 8.03 -1.45
N ARG A 132 14.64 6.95 -0.67
CA ARG A 132 15.49 6.66 0.49
C ARG A 132 16.97 6.57 0.11
N ALA A 133 17.28 5.83 -0.95
CA ALA A 133 18.64 5.68 -1.42
C ALA A 133 19.20 6.99 -1.98
N LEU A 134 18.40 7.75 -2.74
CA LEU A 134 18.81 9.07 -3.25
C LEU A 134 19.12 10.07 -2.12
N VAL A 135 18.26 10.15 -1.11
CA VAL A 135 18.43 11.08 0.03
C VAL A 135 19.65 10.71 0.89
N ALA A 136 19.92 9.41 1.08
CA ALA A 136 21.06 8.96 1.88
C ALA A 136 22.36 8.76 1.10
N GLY A 137 22.33 8.85 -0.24
CA GLY A 137 23.49 8.53 -1.08
C GLY A 137 23.88 7.05 -1.04
N THR A 138 22.93 6.16 -0.72
CA THR A 138 23.15 4.71 -0.59
C THR A 138 23.18 4.03 -1.97
N ALA A 139 23.91 2.93 -2.09
CA ALA A 139 23.87 2.11 -3.29
C ALA A 139 22.43 1.67 -3.62
N LEU A 140 22.07 1.68 -4.90
CA LEU A 140 20.71 1.42 -5.37
C LEU A 140 20.73 0.59 -6.65
N THR A 141 20.01 -0.54 -6.64
CA THR A 141 19.60 -1.26 -7.84
C THR A 141 18.10 -1.10 -8.02
N VAL A 142 17.69 -0.75 -9.23
CA VAL A 142 16.28 -0.66 -9.62
C VAL A 142 16.05 -1.65 -10.75
N ILE A 143 15.04 -2.51 -10.59
CA ILE A 143 14.60 -3.45 -11.62
C ILE A 143 13.15 -3.15 -12.01
N ASP A 144 12.79 -3.47 -13.26
CA ASP A 144 11.47 -3.19 -13.80
C ASP A 144 10.43 -4.22 -13.33
N GLY A 145 10.04 -4.09 -12.06
CA GLY A 145 9.08 -4.98 -11.42
C GLY A 145 9.71 -6.22 -10.77
N PHE A 146 8.86 -6.98 -10.09
CA PHE A 146 9.29 -8.09 -9.25
C PHE A 146 9.46 -9.37 -10.08
N ASP A 147 10.68 -9.89 -10.09
CA ASP A 147 11.02 -11.23 -10.57
C ASP A 147 11.84 -11.95 -9.49
N ALA A 148 11.33 -13.08 -8.98
CA ALA A 148 11.92 -13.77 -7.85
C ALA A 148 13.37 -14.20 -8.11
N ALA A 149 13.65 -14.76 -9.29
CA ALA A 149 14.99 -15.23 -9.65
C ALA A 149 15.99 -14.07 -9.76
N THR A 150 15.56 -12.90 -10.23
CA THR A 150 16.39 -11.69 -10.27
C THR A 150 16.60 -11.09 -8.89
N VAL A 151 15.57 -11.08 -8.04
CA VAL A 151 15.66 -10.64 -6.65
C VAL A 151 16.65 -11.52 -5.85
N ASP A 152 16.56 -12.85 -5.98
CA ASP A 152 17.47 -13.78 -5.31
C ASP A 152 18.94 -13.68 -5.78
N ARG A 153 19.16 -13.19 -7.01
CA ARG A 153 20.52 -12.93 -7.53
C ARG A 153 21.05 -11.54 -7.21
N SER A 154 20.26 -10.68 -6.58
CA SER A 154 20.69 -9.33 -6.23
C SER A 154 21.78 -9.36 -5.16
N GLU A 155 22.74 -8.45 -5.28
CA GLU A 155 23.76 -8.19 -4.23
C GLU A 155 23.26 -7.19 -3.17
N ALA A 156 22.02 -6.72 -3.30
CA ALA A 156 21.43 -5.76 -2.38
C ALA A 156 21.24 -6.35 -0.98
N THR A 157 21.50 -5.54 0.04
CA THR A 157 21.31 -5.92 1.45
C THR A 157 19.90 -5.61 1.95
N LEU A 158 19.17 -4.71 1.27
CA LEU A 158 17.88 -4.19 1.70
C LEU A 158 16.84 -4.22 0.59
N VAL A 159 15.60 -4.59 0.91
CA VAL A 159 14.49 -4.60 -0.05
C VAL A 159 13.17 -4.28 0.63
N SER A 160 12.28 -3.58 -0.08
CA SER A 160 10.87 -3.46 0.33
C SER A 160 10.02 -4.47 -0.44
N LEU A 161 9.21 -5.27 0.26
CA LEU A 161 8.37 -6.31 -0.33
C LEU A 161 6.93 -6.22 0.18
N VAL A 162 6.04 -6.90 -0.56
CA VAL A 162 4.69 -7.28 -0.10
C VAL A 162 4.69 -8.77 0.26
N ALA A 163 3.70 -9.22 1.04
CA ALA A 163 3.65 -10.60 1.56
C ALA A 163 3.75 -11.67 0.46
N THR A 164 3.11 -11.44 -0.69
CA THR A 164 3.15 -12.38 -1.83
C THR A 164 4.52 -12.44 -2.50
N ALA A 165 5.30 -11.37 -2.47
CA ALA A 165 6.65 -11.32 -3.00
C ALA A 165 7.65 -11.99 -2.04
N LEU A 166 7.50 -11.74 -0.73
CA LEU A 166 8.30 -12.37 0.32
C LEU A 166 8.22 -13.91 0.27
N ALA A 167 7.03 -14.46 0.03
CA ALA A 167 6.82 -15.90 -0.05
C ALA A 167 7.52 -16.59 -1.25
N ARG A 168 8.11 -15.84 -2.18
CA ARG A 168 8.66 -16.35 -3.44
C ARG A 168 10.19 -16.26 -3.52
N ILE A 169 10.86 -15.75 -2.49
CA ILE A 169 12.30 -15.49 -2.48
C ILE A 169 12.95 -16.09 -1.24
N ASP A 170 14.27 -16.25 -1.28
CA ASP A 170 15.05 -16.61 -0.12
C ASP A 170 15.32 -15.37 0.74
N ALA A 171 14.55 -15.24 1.83
CA ALA A 171 14.64 -14.10 2.72
C ALA A 171 16.03 -13.93 3.36
N THR A 172 16.82 -15.00 3.48
CA THR A 172 18.15 -14.97 4.14
C THR A 172 19.20 -14.19 3.35
N ARG A 173 18.92 -13.89 2.08
CA ARG A 173 19.81 -13.10 1.20
C ARG A 173 19.87 -11.63 1.56
N PHE A 174 18.88 -11.13 2.28
CA PHE A 174 18.79 -9.72 2.66
C PHE A 174 19.15 -9.55 4.13
N ARG A 175 19.86 -8.48 4.46
CA ARG A 175 20.06 -8.03 5.84
C ARG A 175 18.73 -7.62 6.46
N THR A 176 17.89 -6.90 5.71
CA THR A 176 16.57 -6.48 6.19
C THR A 176 15.57 -6.37 5.05
N ILE A 177 14.37 -6.90 5.29
CA ILE A 177 13.23 -6.82 4.38
C ILE A 177 12.18 -5.93 5.04
N VAL A 178 11.84 -4.82 4.40
CA VAL A 178 10.73 -3.96 4.83
C VAL A 178 9.45 -4.50 4.21
N LEU A 179 8.56 -5.04 5.04
CA LEU A 179 7.30 -5.64 4.59
C LEU A 179 6.15 -4.66 4.82
N GLY A 180 5.40 -4.33 3.77
CA GLY A 180 4.28 -3.40 3.86
C GLY A 180 3.17 -3.68 2.87
N GLY A 181 2.15 -2.83 2.92
CA GLY A 181 1.06 -2.84 1.93
C GLY A 181 0.00 -3.92 2.13
N ALA A 182 0.10 -4.79 3.13
CA ALA A 182 -0.96 -5.71 3.54
C ALA A 182 -0.68 -6.21 4.97
N ALA A 183 -1.64 -6.93 5.56
CA ALA A 183 -1.41 -7.68 6.78
C ALA A 183 -0.24 -8.68 6.58
N PRO A 184 0.72 -8.76 7.51
CA PRO A 184 1.81 -9.70 7.40
C PRO A 184 1.33 -11.15 7.56
N PRO A 185 2.06 -12.14 7.00
CA PRO A 185 1.84 -13.54 7.34
C PRO A 185 2.12 -13.79 8.84
N PRO A 186 1.53 -14.84 9.44
CA PRO A 186 1.62 -15.11 10.87
C PRO A 186 3.04 -15.47 11.33
N VAL A 187 3.85 -16.05 10.44
CA VAL A 187 5.25 -16.40 10.69
C VAL A 187 6.12 -15.59 9.75
N LEU A 188 7.05 -14.84 10.32
CA LEU A 188 7.97 -13.98 9.60
C LEU A 188 9.42 -14.42 9.84
N PRO A 189 10.27 -14.41 8.79
CA PRO A 189 11.71 -14.47 8.97
C PRO A 189 12.21 -13.35 9.91
N PRO A 190 13.26 -13.59 10.71
CA PRO A 190 13.72 -12.66 11.75
C PRO A 190 14.28 -11.34 11.21
N ASN A 191 14.63 -11.28 9.92
CA ASN A 191 15.12 -10.09 9.24
C ASN A 191 14.00 -9.30 8.54
N VAL A 192 12.73 -9.66 8.74
CA VAL A 192 11.58 -8.94 8.19
C VAL A 192 11.03 -7.96 9.20
N VAL A 193 10.93 -6.70 8.79
CA VAL A 193 10.36 -5.60 9.57
C VAL A 193 9.01 -5.23 8.97
N THR A 194 7.95 -5.40 9.75
CA THR A 194 6.58 -5.05 9.32
C THR A 194 6.37 -3.54 9.38
N THR A 195 5.59 -3.01 8.45
CA THR A 195 5.32 -1.58 8.39
C THR A 195 3.84 -1.25 8.24
N TYR A 196 3.44 -0.18 8.91
CA TYR A 196 2.17 0.49 8.68
C TYR A 196 2.42 1.90 8.14
N GLY A 197 1.64 2.27 7.12
CA GLY A 197 1.71 3.54 6.42
C GLY A 197 0.97 3.47 5.10
N MET A 198 0.94 4.60 4.41
CA MET A 198 0.19 4.79 3.17
C MET A 198 0.87 5.83 2.27
N THR A 199 0.23 6.18 1.17
CA THR A 199 0.78 7.18 0.24
C THR A 199 0.85 8.55 0.88
N GLU A 200 -0.17 8.89 1.64
CA GLU A 200 -0.34 10.15 2.37
C GLU A 200 0.72 10.35 3.46
N THR A 201 1.35 9.28 3.93
CA THR A 201 2.43 9.33 4.93
C THR A 201 3.82 9.23 4.30
N GLY A 202 3.90 9.24 2.96
CA GLY A 202 5.17 9.16 2.25
C GLY A 202 5.92 7.85 2.46
N SER A 203 5.20 6.73 2.66
CA SER A 203 5.64 5.36 3.00
C SER A 203 5.34 4.95 4.46
N GLY A 204 5.98 3.89 4.96
CA GLY A 204 5.79 3.39 6.33
C GLY A 204 6.19 4.42 7.38
N ILE A 205 5.38 4.54 8.43
CA ILE A 205 5.58 5.44 9.58
C ILE A 205 5.60 4.71 10.93
N VAL A 206 5.22 3.44 10.95
CA VAL A 206 5.27 2.56 12.12
C VAL A 206 5.97 1.28 11.68
N TYR A 207 7.00 0.86 12.40
CA TYR A 207 7.82 -0.32 12.10
C TYR A 207 7.76 -1.26 13.30
N ASP A 208 7.28 -2.49 13.09
CA ASP A 208 6.99 -3.49 14.13
C ASP A 208 6.15 -2.93 15.29
N GLY A 209 5.12 -2.16 14.94
CA GLY A 209 4.23 -1.50 15.89
C GLY A 209 4.82 -0.27 16.57
N VAL A 210 6.07 0.12 16.29
CA VAL A 210 6.72 1.29 16.89
C VAL A 210 6.76 2.47 15.90
N PRO A 211 6.14 3.62 16.23
CA PRO A 211 6.21 4.82 15.39
C PRO A 211 7.66 5.24 15.11
N LEU A 212 7.93 5.73 13.90
CA LEU A 212 9.22 6.33 13.53
C LEU A 212 9.48 7.63 14.31
N ASP A 213 10.75 8.04 14.39
CA ASP A 213 11.12 9.29 15.04
C ASP A 213 10.41 10.48 14.38
N GLY A 214 9.79 11.33 15.21
CA GLY A 214 8.98 12.46 14.76
C GLY A 214 7.58 12.11 14.27
N VAL A 215 7.16 10.84 14.35
CA VAL A 215 5.78 10.41 14.12
C VAL A 215 5.02 10.39 15.45
N GLU A 216 3.95 11.16 15.50
CA GLU A 216 2.99 11.15 16.61
C GLU A 216 1.71 10.45 16.18
N ILE A 217 1.19 9.60 17.06
CA ILE A 217 -0.04 8.84 16.85
C ILE A 217 -0.97 9.11 18.01
N ARG A 218 -2.23 9.41 17.70
CA ARG A 218 -3.32 9.44 18.67
C ARG A 218 -4.45 8.54 18.19
N LEU A 219 -5.22 8.04 19.15
CA LEU A 219 -6.44 7.29 18.91
C LEU A 219 -7.61 8.12 19.42
N ASP A 220 -8.69 8.23 18.64
CA ASP A 220 -9.94 8.81 19.14
C ASP A 220 -10.76 7.78 19.93
N GLY A 221 -11.98 8.15 20.34
CA GLY A 221 -12.86 7.28 21.13
C GLY A 221 -13.30 6.00 20.42
N ASP A 222 -13.25 5.96 19.09
CA ASP A 222 -13.59 4.82 18.25
C ASP A 222 -12.35 4.02 17.81
N GLY A 223 -11.15 4.44 18.23
CA GLY A 223 -9.88 3.85 17.85
C GLY A 223 -9.32 4.37 16.52
N GLN A 224 -9.83 5.48 15.97
CA GLN A 224 -9.31 6.08 14.74
C GLN A 224 -7.86 6.48 14.92
N ILE A 225 -6.99 5.95 14.06
CA ILE A 225 -5.58 6.31 14.03
C ILE A 225 -5.45 7.66 13.35
N ASP A 226 -5.08 8.67 14.12
CA ASP A 226 -4.71 9.99 13.65
C ASP A 226 -3.19 10.13 13.73
N VAL A 227 -2.58 10.67 12.67
CA VAL A 227 -1.12 10.80 12.57
C VAL A 227 -0.73 12.26 12.41
N ARG A 228 0.30 12.71 13.14
CA ARG A 228 1.02 13.94 12.87
C ARG A 228 2.49 13.61 12.64
N ALA A 229 3.03 13.99 11.49
CA ALA A 229 4.40 13.66 11.15
C ALA A 229 4.98 14.61 10.09
N PRO A 230 6.31 14.81 10.04
CA PRO A 230 6.95 15.67 9.05
C PRO A 230 6.88 15.14 7.61
N MET A 231 6.57 13.85 7.43
CA MET A 231 6.46 13.19 6.12
C MET A 231 5.03 13.13 5.55
N LEU A 232 4.06 13.79 6.20
CA LEU A 232 2.70 13.83 5.68
C LEU A 232 2.63 14.59 4.35
N LEU A 233 1.68 14.19 3.51
CA LEU A 233 1.29 14.92 2.31
C LEU A 233 0.94 16.36 2.65
N ARG A 234 1.25 17.26 1.71
CA ARG A 234 0.85 18.67 1.80
C ARG A 234 -0.62 18.84 1.49
N ALA A 235 -1.05 18.22 0.38
CA ALA A 235 -2.41 18.27 -0.12
C ALA A 235 -2.65 17.10 -1.09
N TYR A 236 -3.90 16.92 -1.48
CA TYR A 236 -4.22 16.20 -2.70
C TYR A 236 -4.15 17.12 -3.91
N ARG A 237 -3.91 16.51 -5.08
CA ARG A 237 -3.73 17.20 -6.34
C ARG A 237 -4.95 18.00 -6.76
N ASP A 238 -6.15 17.58 -6.35
CA ASP A 238 -7.42 18.28 -6.55
C ASP A 238 -7.58 19.56 -5.70
N GLY A 239 -6.62 19.86 -4.82
CA GLY A 239 -6.64 21.01 -3.91
C GLY A 239 -7.15 20.70 -2.51
N THR A 240 -7.63 19.47 -2.26
CA THR A 240 -8.07 19.06 -0.92
C THR A 240 -6.89 19.02 0.04
N ALA A 241 -6.96 19.81 1.12
CA ALA A 241 -6.01 19.74 2.22
C ALA A 241 -6.59 18.84 3.34
N PRO A 242 -6.06 17.62 3.54
CA PRO A 242 -6.68 16.66 4.46
C PRO A 242 -6.29 16.86 5.92
N LEU A 243 -5.29 17.69 6.20
CA LEU A 243 -4.79 17.89 7.56
C LEU A 243 -5.72 18.81 8.35
N ARG A 244 -6.01 18.44 9.61
CA ARG A 244 -6.76 19.24 10.60
C ARG A 244 -5.86 19.44 11.80
N ASP A 245 -5.49 20.69 12.09
CA ASP A 245 -4.55 21.03 13.17
C ASP A 245 -3.22 20.23 13.11
N GLY A 246 -2.74 19.97 11.89
CA GLY A 246 -1.55 19.16 11.62
C GLY A 246 -1.73 17.64 11.70
N TRP A 247 -2.93 17.17 12.05
CA TRP A 247 -3.26 15.74 12.10
C TRP A 247 -3.91 15.27 10.80
N PHE A 248 -3.50 14.10 10.35
CA PHE A 248 -4.10 13.36 9.25
C PHE A 248 -4.93 12.22 9.80
N ALA A 249 -6.23 12.23 9.52
CA ALA A 249 -7.12 11.13 9.82
C ALA A 249 -6.91 10.02 8.77
N THR A 250 -6.37 8.89 9.20
CA THR A 250 -5.97 7.80 8.28
C THR A 250 -7.16 7.05 7.70
N GLY A 251 -8.30 7.08 8.40
CA GLY A 251 -9.45 6.21 8.16
C GLY A 251 -9.21 4.76 8.57
N ASP A 252 -8.09 4.45 9.23
CA ASP A 252 -7.81 3.15 9.82
C ASP A 252 -8.09 3.19 11.33
N LEU A 253 -8.58 2.06 11.89
CA LEU A 253 -8.77 1.88 13.32
C LEU A 253 -7.66 0.98 13.89
N GLY A 254 -7.36 1.17 15.17
CA GLY A 254 -6.39 0.36 15.89
C GLY A 254 -6.35 0.67 17.39
N GLY A 255 -5.36 0.09 18.05
CA GLY A 255 -5.20 0.15 19.50
C GLY A 255 -3.74 0.04 19.92
N TRP A 256 -3.42 0.57 21.09
CA TRP A 256 -2.14 0.32 21.74
C TRP A 256 -2.19 -1.02 22.47
N LEU A 257 -1.22 -1.88 22.16
CA LEU A 257 -0.99 -3.11 22.91
C LEU A 257 -0.38 -2.78 24.28
N PRO A 258 -0.48 -3.70 25.27
CA PRO A 258 0.08 -3.48 26.61
C PRO A 258 1.59 -3.19 26.63
N ASP A 259 2.32 -3.60 25.60
CA ASP A 259 3.75 -3.37 25.43
C ASP A 259 4.08 -2.04 24.71
N GLY A 260 3.08 -1.20 24.44
CA GLY A 260 3.24 0.09 23.80
C GLY A 260 3.35 0.04 22.27
N ARG A 261 3.17 -1.12 21.64
CA ARG A 261 3.12 -1.24 20.18
C ARG A 261 1.73 -0.92 19.64
N LEU A 262 1.67 -0.25 18.50
CA LEU A 262 0.43 -0.02 17.77
C LEU A 262 0.00 -1.30 17.04
N ALA A 263 -1.20 -1.78 17.33
CA ALA A 263 -1.93 -2.73 16.51
C ALA A 263 -2.89 -1.99 15.59
N VAL A 264 -2.91 -2.37 14.30
CA VAL A 264 -3.81 -1.80 13.29
C VAL A 264 -4.84 -2.86 12.93
N ASP A 265 -6.11 -2.56 13.16
CA ASP A 265 -7.20 -3.52 12.98
C ASP A 265 -7.69 -3.54 11.52
N GLY A 266 -7.72 -2.36 10.88
CA GLY A 266 -8.10 -2.22 9.48
C GLY A 266 -8.72 -0.87 9.14
N ARG A 267 -9.26 -0.75 7.92
CA ARG A 267 -9.96 0.45 7.44
C ARG A 267 -11.34 0.55 8.07
N ALA A 268 -11.66 1.68 8.71
CA ALA A 268 -12.98 1.94 9.28
C ALA A 268 -14.11 1.74 8.25
N ALA A 269 -13.87 2.08 6.98
CA ALA A 269 -14.83 1.86 5.89
C ALA A 269 -14.99 0.39 5.46
N ASP A 270 -14.04 -0.48 5.80
CA ASP A 270 -14.06 -1.91 5.46
C ASP A 270 -14.67 -2.76 6.59
N VAL A 271 -14.95 -2.18 7.76
CA VAL A 271 -15.53 -2.92 8.89
C VAL A 271 -16.92 -3.42 8.54
N ILE A 272 -17.16 -4.71 8.76
CA ILE A 272 -18.49 -5.31 8.59
C ILE A 272 -19.20 -5.16 9.92
N VAL A 273 -20.31 -4.42 9.95
CA VAL A 273 -21.17 -4.32 11.12
C VAL A 273 -22.30 -5.34 10.97
N THR A 274 -22.25 -6.41 11.74
CA THR A 274 -23.20 -7.54 11.69
C THR A 274 -23.85 -7.73 13.05
N GLY A 275 -25.17 -7.57 13.14
CA GLY A 275 -25.90 -7.69 14.42
C GLY A 275 -25.43 -6.73 15.53
N GLY A 276 -24.84 -5.59 15.16
CA GLY A 276 -24.24 -4.63 16.11
C GLY A 276 -22.76 -4.89 16.44
N GLU A 277 -22.18 -6.00 15.96
CA GLU A 277 -20.79 -6.37 16.21
C GLU A 277 -19.88 -5.92 15.06
N LYS A 278 -18.66 -5.49 15.39
CA LYS A 278 -17.64 -5.09 14.40
C LYS A 278 -16.79 -6.31 14.00
N VAL A 279 -16.84 -6.65 12.73
CA VAL A 279 -16.04 -7.74 12.13
C VAL A 279 -15.04 -7.13 11.16
N TRP A 280 -13.76 -7.39 11.41
CA TRP A 280 -12.66 -7.00 10.54
C TRP A 280 -12.44 -8.08 9.47
N PRO A 281 -12.67 -7.79 8.17
CA PRO A 281 -12.51 -8.79 7.13
C PRO A 281 -11.13 -9.47 7.14
N ALA A 282 -10.07 -8.68 7.36
CA ALA A 282 -8.71 -9.17 7.37
C ALA A 282 -8.44 -10.22 8.46
N ALA A 283 -9.09 -10.11 9.63
CA ALA A 283 -8.97 -11.07 10.72
C ALA A 283 -9.63 -12.41 10.36
N VAL A 284 -10.84 -12.35 9.78
CA VAL A 284 -11.55 -13.55 9.32
C VAL A 284 -10.82 -14.21 8.17
N GLU A 285 -10.32 -13.44 7.21
CA GLU A 285 -9.51 -13.94 6.09
C GLU A 285 -8.21 -14.60 6.58
N ALA A 286 -7.56 -14.05 7.62
CA ALA A 286 -6.34 -14.65 8.19
C ALA A 286 -6.60 -16.05 8.72
N VAL A 287 -7.71 -16.23 9.46
CA VAL A 287 -8.14 -17.53 9.92
C VAL A 287 -8.48 -18.44 8.73
N LEU A 288 -9.33 -18.00 7.81
CA LEU A 288 -9.79 -18.84 6.69
C LEU A 288 -8.65 -19.29 5.77
N ARG A 289 -7.57 -18.51 5.64
CA ARG A 289 -6.36 -18.90 4.87
C ARG A 289 -5.60 -20.09 5.45
N GLU A 290 -5.80 -20.41 6.73
CA GLU A 290 -5.20 -21.59 7.37
C GLU A 290 -5.97 -22.88 7.07
N HIS A 291 -7.17 -22.79 6.50
CA HIS A 291 -7.98 -23.96 6.20
C HIS A 291 -7.45 -24.68 4.95
N ALA A 292 -7.14 -25.98 5.06
CA ALA A 292 -6.47 -26.75 4.00
C ALA A 292 -7.19 -26.73 2.64
N SER A 293 -8.51 -26.63 2.64
CA SER A 293 -9.32 -26.55 1.40
C SER A 293 -9.45 -25.15 0.80
N VAL A 294 -8.84 -24.12 1.39
CA VAL A 294 -8.88 -22.72 0.92
C VAL A 294 -7.53 -22.36 0.27
N ALA A 295 -7.54 -22.04 -1.02
CA ALA A 295 -6.35 -21.52 -1.71
C ALA A 295 -6.23 -19.99 -1.60
N ASP A 296 -7.36 -19.29 -1.69
CA ASP A 296 -7.42 -17.84 -1.50
C ASP A 296 -8.80 -17.43 -0.97
N VAL A 297 -8.86 -16.31 -0.27
CA VAL A 297 -10.10 -15.82 0.34
C VAL A 297 -10.12 -14.30 0.48
N ALA A 298 -11.29 -13.72 0.29
CA ALA A 298 -11.63 -12.36 0.70
C ALA A 298 -12.96 -12.36 1.44
N VAL A 299 -13.08 -11.53 2.48
CA VAL A 299 -14.31 -11.39 3.26
C VAL A 299 -14.92 -10.03 2.97
N VAL A 300 -16.23 -10.01 2.76
CA VAL A 300 -17.00 -8.83 2.38
C VAL A 300 -18.30 -8.80 3.17
N GLY A 301 -18.69 -7.63 3.67
CA GLY A 301 -20.01 -7.43 4.23
C GLY A 301 -21.03 -7.25 3.12
N ARG A 302 -22.06 -8.10 3.06
CA ARG A 302 -23.19 -7.93 2.13
C ARG A 302 -24.42 -7.43 2.88
N PRO A 303 -25.22 -6.51 2.32
CA PRO A 303 -26.47 -6.10 2.95
C PRO A 303 -27.33 -7.31 3.33
N ASP A 304 -27.81 -7.34 4.56
CA ASP A 304 -28.61 -8.43 5.11
C ASP A 304 -29.77 -7.87 5.95
N PRO A 305 -31.03 -8.29 5.70
CA PRO A 305 -32.18 -7.76 6.41
C PRO A 305 -32.22 -8.07 7.92
N GLU A 306 -31.59 -9.16 8.36
CA GLU A 306 -31.58 -9.61 9.75
C GLU A 306 -30.40 -9.00 10.52
N TRP A 307 -29.23 -8.97 9.88
CA TRP A 307 -27.97 -8.61 10.55
C TRP A 307 -27.44 -7.22 10.18
N GLY A 308 -28.11 -6.51 9.27
CA GLY A 308 -27.60 -5.30 8.63
C GLY A 308 -26.57 -5.64 7.55
N HIS A 309 -25.51 -6.36 7.91
CA HIS A 309 -24.61 -7.01 6.97
C HIS A 309 -24.34 -8.47 7.34
N ALA A 310 -24.37 -9.35 6.33
CA ALA A 310 -23.87 -10.71 6.37
C ALA A 310 -22.35 -10.73 6.14
N VAL A 311 -21.61 -11.50 6.96
CA VAL A 311 -20.20 -11.80 6.72
C VAL A 311 -20.12 -12.85 5.61
N THR A 312 -19.78 -12.43 4.39
CA THR A 312 -19.67 -13.30 3.22
C THR A 312 -18.20 -13.62 2.93
N ALA A 313 -17.86 -14.91 2.87
CA ALA A 313 -16.56 -15.37 2.42
C ALA A 313 -16.58 -15.66 0.91
N TYR A 314 -15.72 -15.00 0.15
CA TYR A 314 -15.43 -15.32 -1.25
C TYR A 314 -14.18 -16.20 -1.29
N VAL A 315 -14.30 -17.43 -1.78
CA VAL A 315 -13.26 -18.46 -1.67
C VAL A 315 -12.84 -18.98 -3.04
N VAL A 316 -11.52 -19.08 -3.22
CA VAL A 316 -10.90 -19.94 -4.23
C VAL A 316 -10.58 -21.26 -3.54
N ALA A 317 -11.24 -22.35 -3.97
CA ALA A 317 -11.00 -23.66 -3.39
C ALA A 317 -9.60 -24.18 -3.76
N ALA A 318 -8.93 -24.84 -2.83
CA ALA A 318 -7.62 -25.45 -3.07
C ALA A 318 -7.68 -26.60 -4.08
N THR A 319 -8.81 -27.33 -4.12
CA THR A 319 -9.08 -28.35 -5.11
C THR A 319 -10.53 -28.26 -5.58
N ALA A 320 -10.78 -28.54 -6.86
CA ALA A 320 -12.14 -28.56 -7.41
C ALA A 320 -12.97 -29.75 -6.88
N THR A 321 -12.31 -30.81 -6.41
CA THR A 321 -12.95 -32.07 -5.99
C THR A 321 -13.34 -32.09 -4.51
N ALA A 322 -12.78 -31.20 -3.69
CA ALA A 322 -13.09 -31.10 -2.26
C ALA A 322 -13.12 -29.63 -1.79
N PRO A 323 -14.07 -28.80 -2.30
CA PRO A 323 -14.23 -27.44 -1.83
C PRO A 323 -14.78 -27.42 -0.39
N PRO A 324 -14.38 -26.43 0.44
CA PRO A 324 -14.90 -26.32 1.80
C PRO A 324 -16.38 -25.93 1.79
N THR A 325 -17.15 -26.45 2.73
CA THR A 325 -18.53 -26.05 2.96
C THR A 325 -18.61 -24.82 3.85
N LEU A 326 -19.71 -24.06 3.76
CA LEU A 326 -19.96 -22.94 4.68
C LEU A 326 -19.94 -23.38 6.15
N ALA A 327 -20.48 -24.57 6.45
CA ALA A 327 -20.51 -25.11 7.81
C ALA A 327 -19.10 -25.38 8.35
N GLU A 328 -18.21 -25.95 7.52
CA GLU A 328 -16.80 -26.18 7.88
C GLU A 328 -16.07 -24.87 8.12
N LEU A 329 -16.17 -23.90 7.20
CA LEU A 329 -15.53 -22.60 7.36
C LEU A 329 -16.07 -21.84 8.58
N ARG A 330 -17.38 -21.89 8.82
CA ARG A 330 -18.04 -21.27 9.97
C ARG A 330 -17.56 -21.91 11.28
N SER A 331 -17.45 -23.24 11.35
CA SER A 331 -16.88 -23.94 12.51
C SER A 331 -15.43 -23.55 12.73
N PHE A 332 -14.62 -23.57 11.66
CA PHE A 332 -13.20 -23.28 11.70
C PHE A 332 -12.89 -21.86 12.21
N VAL A 333 -13.75 -20.88 11.87
CA VAL A 333 -13.65 -19.52 12.41
C VAL A 333 -14.08 -19.46 13.87
N LYS A 334 -15.16 -20.14 14.26
CA LYS A 334 -15.64 -20.15 15.65
C LYS A 334 -14.66 -20.75 16.64
N ASP A 335 -13.80 -21.64 16.18
CA ASP A 335 -12.75 -22.23 17.02
C ASP A 335 -11.61 -21.25 17.34
N ARG A 336 -11.52 -20.11 16.62
CA ARG A 336 -10.40 -19.14 16.71
C ARG A 336 -10.82 -17.70 16.98
N LEU A 337 -12.02 -17.31 16.56
CA LEU A 337 -12.58 -15.97 16.69
C LEU A 337 -13.97 -16.02 17.32
N ALA A 338 -14.45 -14.86 17.77
CA ALA A 338 -15.79 -14.75 18.31
C ALA A 338 -16.86 -15.23 17.31
N PRO A 339 -17.97 -15.84 17.78
CA PRO A 339 -18.96 -16.46 16.88
C PRO A 339 -19.57 -15.55 15.81
N TYR A 340 -19.66 -14.25 16.07
CA TYR A 340 -20.17 -13.25 15.13
C TYR A 340 -19.21 -12.98 13.95
N CYS A 341 -17.92 -13.33 14.07
CA CYS A 341 -16.95 -13.24 12.98
C CYS A 341 -17.12 -14.35 11.93
N ALA A 342 -17.86 -15.41 12.26
CA ALA A 342 -17.96 -16.58 11.42
C ALA A 342 -18.85 -16.31 10.19
N PRO A 343 -18.42 -16.69 8.97
CA PRO A 343 -19.17 -16.41 7.76
C PRO A 343 -20.59 -17.00 7.85
N CYS A 344 -21.57 -16.26 7.34
CA CYS A 344 -22.95 -16.71 7.17
C CYS A 344 -23.31 -16.90 5.69
N ALA A 345 -22.43 -16.52 4.76
CA ALA A 345 -22.52 -16.83 3.34
C ALA A 345 -21.15 -17.20 2.78
N LEU A 346 -21.15 -18.05 1.75
CA LEU A 346 -19.97 -18.53 1.04
C LEU A 346 -20.22 -18.44 -0.47
N GLU A 347 -19.30 -17.80 -1.19
CA GLU A 347 -19.32 -17.64 -2.64
C GLU A 347 -18.03 -18.19 -3.22
N PHE A 348 -18.11 -19.04 -4.25
CA PHE A 348 -16.91 -19.54 -4.93
C PHE A 348 -16.53 -18.65 -6.10
N VAL A 349 -15.25 -18.31 -6.19
CA VAL A 349 -14.68 -17.55 -7.30
C VAL A 349 -13.46 -18.25 -7.86
N THR A 350 -13.16 -18.01 -9.14
CA THR A 350 -11.97 -18.58 -9.78
C THR A 350 -10.68 -17.86 -9.35
N GLN A 351 -10.78 -16.59 -8.96
CA GLN A 351 -9.68 -15.78 -8.43
C GLN A 351 -10.21 -14.61 -7.59
N ILE A 352 -9.45 -14.18 -6.60
CA ILE A 352 -9.71 -12.94 -5.87
C ILE A 352 -9.14 -11.76 -6.68
N PRO A 353 -9.95 -10.75 -7.07
CA PRO A 353 -9.44 -9.58 -7.77
C PRO A 353 -8.54 -8.78 -6.83
N ARG A 354 -7.35 -8.39 -7.30
CA ARG A 354 -6.33 -7.71 -6.49
C ARG A 354 -5.80 -6.45 -7.17
N THR A 355 -5.32 -5.51 -6.36
CA THR A 355 -4.53 -4.38 -6.84
C THR A 355 -3.14 -4.86 -7.27
N ALA A 356 -2.37 -4.01 -7.94
CA ALA A 356 -0.99 -4.30 -8.32
C ALA A 356 -0.05 -4.59 -7.14
N LEU A 357 -0.42 -4.16 -5.92
CA LEU A 357 0.29 -4.46 -4.68
C LEU A 357 -0.26 -5.71 -3.96
N GLY A 358 -1.18 -6.44 -4.59
CA GLY A 358 -1.75 -7.67 -4.06
C GLY A 358 -2.91 -7.49 -3.07
N LYS A 359 -3.42 -6.27 -2.84
CA LYS A 359 -4.57 -6.04 -1.94
C LYS A 359 -5.88 -6.50 -2.60
N PRO A 360 -6.78 -7.23 -1.93
CA PRO A 360 -8.10 -7.57 -2.48
C PRO A 360 -8.93 -6.35 -2.87
N ARG A 361 -9.62 -6.40 -4.01
CA ARG A 361 -10.57 -5.39 -4.48
C ARG A 361 -11.99 -5.78 -4.10
N ARG A 362 -12.33 -5.60 -2.82
CA ARG A 362 -13.62 -6.02 -2.22
C ARG A 362 -14.85 -5.47 -2.93
N ALA A 363 -14.78 -4.23 -3.44
CA ALA A 363 -15.89 -3.63 -4.20
C ALA A 363 -16.21 -4.37 -5.51
N GLU A 364 -15.22 -5.00 -6.16
CA GLU A 364 -15.45 -5.80 -7.37
C GLU A 364 -16.14 -7.13 -7.02
N LEU A 365 -15.76 -7.75 -5.90
CA LEU A 365 -16.42 -8.95 -5.38
C LEU A 365 -17.88 -8.69 -4.99
N ALA A 366 -18.13 -7.58 -4.29
CA ALA A 366 -19.47 -7.18 -3.89
C ALA A 366 -20.44 -7.00 -5.07
N ARG A 367 -19.92 -6.56 -6.24
CA ARG A 367 -20.70 -6.34 -7.46
C ARG A 367 -20.94 -7.61 -8.27
N ALA A 368 -20.01 -8.56 -8.26
CA ALA A 368 -20.08 -9.78 -9.06
C ALA A 368 -21.21 -10.75 -8.63
N SER A 369 -21.74 -10.60 -7.41
CA SER A 369 -22.80 -11.47 -6.85
C SER A 369 -24.14 -10.76 -6.65
N ALA A 370 -24.35 -9.55 -7.19
CA ALA A 370 -25.68 -8.95 -7.22
C ALA A 370 -26.50 -9.66 -8.31
N PRO A 371 -27.67 -10.26 -8.00
CA PRO A 371 -28.59 -10.66 -9.04
C PRO A 371 -29.11 -9.40 -9.74
N ASP A 372 -29.21 -9.45 -11.07
CA ASP A 372 -29.99 -8.48 -11.86
C ASP A 372 -31.45 -8.39 -11.37
#